data_AF-A0A329RY90-F1
#
_entry.id   AF-A0A329RY90-F1
#
_cell.length_a   1.000
_cell.length_b   1.000
_cell.length_c   1.000
_cell.angle_alpha   90.00
_cell.angle_beta   90.00
_cell.angle_gamma   90.00
#
_symmetry.space_group_name_H-M   'P 1'
#
loop_
_entity.id
_entity.type
_entity.pdbx_description
1 polymer ?
#
loop_
_entity_poly.entity_id
_entity_poly.type
_entity_poly.pdbx_seq_one_letter_code
_entity_poly.pdbx_strand_id
1 'polypeptide(L)'
;MDERSVFDEVKDALTTAVTLDFPDDQATTCLFTDASHIGYAIIVTQVADFDSKKPATEQQPRLIHCTSGTFTGSQLNWTVIEKEAFSIAVACDKLD
;
A
#
# COMPACT_ATOMS: atom_id res chain seq x y z
N MET A 1 22.05 11.31 -2.04
CA MET A 1 21.24 11.46 -3.25
C MET A 1 20.99 12.95 -3.43
N ASP A 2 21.22 13.51 -4.61
CA ASP A 2 20.93 14.93 -4.87
C ASP A 2 19.41 15.12 -5.03
N GLU A 3 18.88 16.26 -4.61
CA GLU A 3 17.43 16.54 -4.57
C GLU A 3 16.79 16.36 -5.96
N ARG A 4 17.49 16.79 -7.01
CA ARG A 4 17.05 16.66 -8.40
C ARG A 4 16.87 15.20 -8.83
N SER A 5 17.77 14.33 -8.40
CA SER A 5 17.69 12.89 -8.70
C SER A 5 16.42 12.28 -8.11
N VAL A 6 16.10 12.61 -6.86
CA VAL A 6 14.89 12.10 -6.19
C VAL A 6 13.63 12.62 -6.90
N PHE A 7 13.64 13.89 -7.29
CA PHE A 7 12.51 14.50 -7.98
C PHE A 7 12.25 13.87 -9.35
N ASP A 8 13.30 13.55 -10.09
CA ASP A 8 13.16 12.87 -11.39
C ASP A 8 12.68 11.42 -11.22
N GLU A 9 13.14 10.68 -10.21
CA GLU A 9 12.63 9.36 -9.87
C GLU A 9 11.12 9.37 -9.57
N VAL A 10 10.63 10.38 -8.85
CA VAL A 10 9.19 10.53 -8.58
C VAL A 10 8.40 10.80 -9.87
N LYS A 11 8.94 11.62 -10.78
CA LYS A 11 8.30 11.88 -12.08
C LYS A 11 8.21 10.64 -12.95
N ASP A 12 9.25 9.82 -12.96
CA ASP A 12 9.27 8.56 -13.70
C ASP A 12 8.28 7.55 -13.08
N ALA A 13 8.21 7.49 -11.74
CA ALA A 13 7.24 6.68 -11.03
C ALA A 13 5.79 7.10 -11.33
N LEU A 14 5.51 8.40 -11.40
CA LEU A 14 4.19 8.92 -11.76
C LEU A 14 3.80 8.57 -13.19
N THR A 15 4.76 8.54 -14.12
CA THR A 15 4.50 8.18 -15.53
C THR A 15 4.09 6.71 -15.68
N THR A 16 4.53 5.86 -14.75
CA THR A 16 4.27 4.42 -14.74
C THR A 16 3.24 4.00 -13.69
N ALA A 17 2.62 4.97 -13.02
CA ALA A 17 1.66 4.70 -11.96
C ALA A 17 0.42 3.98 -12.51
N VAL A 18 -0.04 2.97 -11.77
CA VAL A 18 -1.27 2.25 -12.07
C VAL A 18 -2.46 3.18 -11.82
N THR A 19 -3.40 3.22 -12.77
CA THR A 19 -4.65 3.97 -12.64
C THR A 19 -5.49 3.43 -11.49
N LEU A 20 -6.01 4.32 -10.65
CA LEU A 20 -6.98 3.95 -9.62
C LEU A 20 -8.34 3.65 -10.28
N ASP A 21 -8.93 2.54 -9.87
CA ASP A 21 -10.27 2.12 -10.24
C ASP A 21 -11.31 2.59 -9.21
N PHE A 22 -12.57 2.63 -9.61
CA PHE A 22 -13.66 2.95 -8.67
C PHE A 22 -13.96 1.73 -7.80
N PRO A 23 -14.17 1.91 -6.47
CA PRO A 23 -14.59 0.81 -5.61
C PRO A 23 -15.88 0.14 -6.10
N ASP A 24 -15.91 -1.18 -6.08
CA ASP A 24 -17.03 -2.04 -6.46
C ASP A 24 -17.42 -2.94 -5.28
N ASP A 25 -18.62 -2.72 -4.73
CA ASP A 25 -19.15 -3.47 -3.57
C ASP A 25 -19.34 -4.97 -3.84
N GLN A 26 -19.31 -5.42 -5.10
CA GLN A 26 -19.38 -6.83 -5.46
C GLN A 26 -17.99 -7.48 -5.57
N ALA A 27 -16.93 -6.69 -5.66
CA ALA A 27 -15.57 -7.18 -5.75
C ALA A 27 -15.00 -7.50 -4.36
N THR A 28 -14.09 -8.47 -4.29
CA THR A 28 -13.35 -8.76 -3.06
C THR A 28 -12.22 -7.75 -2.90
N THR A 29 -12.22 -7.02 -1.79
CA THR A 29 -11.13 -6.11 -1.41
C THR A 29 -9.95 -6.89 -0.83
N CYS A 30 -8.74 -6.58 -1.31
CA CYS A 30 -7.49 -7.13 -0.83
C CYS A 30 -6.61 -6.01 -0.26
N LEU A 31 -6.27 -6.12 1.02
CA LEU A 31 -5.36 -5.21 1.72
C LEU A 31 -3.94 -5.79 1.74
N PHE A 32 -2.97 -5.00 1.27
CA PHE A 32 -1.54 -5.30 1.36
C PHE A 32 -0.85 -4.20 2.13
N THR A 33 -0.07 -4.60 3.12
CA THR A 33 0.69 -3.67 3.96
C THR A 33 2.12 -4.15 4.07
N ASP A 34 3.05 -3.20 4.10
CA ASP A 34 4.44 -3.47 4.42
C ASP A 34 5.01 -2.35 5.28
N ALA A 35 6.01 -2.68 6.10
CA ALA A 35 6.66 -1.73 6.98
C ALA A 35 8.18 -1.93 6.97
N SER A 36 8.90 -0.83 6.77
CA SER A 36 10.35 -0.75 6.90
C SER A 36 10.73 -0.23 8.29
N HIS A 37 12.04 -0.05 8.51
CA HIS A 37 12.52 0.60 9.72
C HIS A 37 12.04 2.06 9.86
N ILE A 38 11.80 2.77 8.75
CA ILE A 38 11.58 4.23 8.74
C ILE A 38 10.18 4.66 8.28
N GLY A 39 9.39 3.75 7.72
CA GLY A 39 8.06 4.05 7.21
C GLY A 39 7.29 2.83 6.78
N TYR A 40 6.05 3.04 6.35
CA TYR A 40 5.11 2.00 5.98
C TYR A 40 4.37 2.36 4.70
N ALA A 41 3.83 1.34 4.03
CA ALA A 41 3.01 1.47 2.84
C ALA A 41 1.78 0.57 2.93
N ILE A 42 0.69 1.04 2.34
CA ILE A 42 -0.61 0.39 2.30
C ILE A 42 -1.11 0.47 0.85
N ILE A 43 -1.46 -0.69 0.30
CA ILE A 43 -2.04 -0.83 -1.04
C ILE A 43 -3.34 -1.58 -0.89
N VAL A 44 -4.42 -1.03 -1.43
CA VAL A 44 -5.72 -1.70 -1.49
C VAL A 44 -6.10 -1.92 -2.94
N THR A 45 -6.41 -3.17 -3.24
CA THR A 45 -6.91 -3.59 -4.56
C THR A 45 -8.27 -4.25 -4.42
N GLN A 46 -8.94 -4.42 -5.54
CA GLN A 46 -10.17 -5.19 -5.65
C GLN A 46 -10.07 -6.22 -6.76
N VAL A 47 -10.74 -7.36 -6.55
CA VAL A 47 -10.76 -8.49 -7.47
C VAL A 47 -12.21 -8.94 -7.65
N ALA A 48 -12.73 -8.88 -8.89
CA ALA A 48 -14.11 -9.26 -9.18
C ALA A 48 -14.38 -10.76 -8.94
N ASP A 49 -13.52 -11.63 -9.48
CA ASP A 49 -13.67 -13.08 -9.40
C ASP A 49 -12.57 -13.69 -8.53
N PHE A 50 -12.54 -13.33 -7.25
CA PHE A 50 -11.48 -13.75 -6.34
C PHE A 50 -11.44 -15.27 -6.16
N ASP A 51 -10.24 -15.85 -6.33
CA ASP A 51 -10.01 -17.29 -6.16
C ASP A 51 -8.93 -17.55 -5.12
N SER A 52 -9.31 -17.96 -3.90
CA SER A 52 -8.38 -18.27 -2.81
C SER A 52 -7.24 -19.26 -3.15
N LYS A 53 -7.35 -20.02 -4.25
CA LYS A 53 -6.32 -20.98 -4.68
C LYS A 53 -5.26 -20.35 -5.58
N LYS A 54 -5.50 -19.16 -6.12
CA LYS A 54 -4.53 -18.44 -6.97
C LYS A 54 -3.68 -17.48 -6.13
N PRO A 55 -2.38 -17.35 -6.44
CA PRO A 55 -1.55 -16.34 -5.81
C PRO A 55 -2.02 -14.93 -6.16
N ALA A 56 -1.76 -13.95 -5.29
CA ALA A 56 -2.23 -12.57 -5.42
C ALA A 56 -1.86 -11.92 -6.76
N THR A 57 -0.70 -12.26 -7.32
CA THR A 57 -0.21 -11.77 -8.62
C THR A 57 -1.02 -12.27 -9.82
N GLU A 58 -1.80 -13.34 -9.67
CA GLU A 58 -2.62 -13.94 -10.72
C GLU A 58 -4.12 -13.59 -10.59
N GLN A 59 -4.50 -12.83 -9.57
CA GLN A 59 -5.89 -12.44 -9.29
C GLN A 59 -6.43 -11.32 -10.20
N GLN A 60 -5.63 -10.80 -11.14
CA GLN A 60 -5.97 -9.60 -11.93
C GLN A 60 -6.44 -8.41 -11.04
N PRO A 61 -5.65 -8.01 -10.02
CA PRO A 61 -6.06 -6.98 -9.08
C PRO A 61 -6.20 -5.62 -9.76
N ARG A 62 -7.25 -4.88 -9.40
CA ARG A 62 -7.43 -3.48 -9.79
C ARG A 62 -7.14 -2.59 -8.59
N LEU A 63 -6.25 -1.61 -8.75
CA LEU A 63 -5.83 -0.75 -7.66
C LEU A 63 -6.92 0.26 -7.32
N ILE A 64 -7.29 0.42 -6.04
CA ILE A 64 -8.30 1.40 -5.62
C ILE A 64 -7.76 2.43 -4.63
N HIS A 65 -6.72 2.09 -3.86
CA HIS A 65 -6.10 3.04 -2.93
C HIS A 65 -4.62 2.72 -2.70
N CYS A 66 -3.80 3.78 -2.59
CA CYS A 66 -2.41 3.71 -2.16
C CYS A 66 -2.16 4.80 -1.13
N THR A 67 -1.64 4.44 0.04
CA THR A 67 -1.19 5.41 1.03
C THR A 67 0.08 4.93 1.72
N SER A 68 0.89 5.85 2.20
CA SER A 68 2.15 5.56 2.87
C SER A 68 2.45 6.63 3.91
N GLY A 69 3.42 6.35 4.77
CA GLY A 69 3.85 7.29 5.79
C GLY A 69 5.23 6.95 6.35
N THR A 70 5.79 7.88 7.11
CA THR A 70 7.05 7.70 7.82
C THR A 70 6.81 7.62 9.32
N PHE A 71 7.61 6.79 10.00
CA PHE A 71 7.62 6.75 11.45
C PHE A 71 8.36 7.96 12.00
N THR A 72 7.86 8.53 13.09
CA THR A 72 8.46 9.71 13.73
C THR A 72 8.58 9.55 15.25
N GLY A 73 9.51 10.27 15.86
CA GLY A 73 9.72 10.27 17.31
C GLY A 73 9.95 8.86 17.86
N SER A 74 9.18 8.47 18.87
CA SER A 74 9.30 7.16 19.52
C SER A 74 8.93 5.98 18.60
N GLN A 75 8.15 6.21 17.54
CA GLN A 75 7.73 5.16 16.60
C GLN A 75 8.92 4.52 15.87
N LEU A 76 10.01 5.28 15.69
CA LEU A 76 11.24 4.77 15.08
C LEU A 76 11.86 3.62 15.90
N ASN A 77 11.62 3.59 17.21
CA ASN A 77 12.16 2.58 18.12
C ASN A 77 11.22 1.38 18.32
N TRP A 78 10.06 1.36 17.68
CA TRP A 78 9.17 0.20 17.71
C TRP A 78 9.83 -1.02 17.06
N THR A 79 9.48 -2.18 17.58
CA THR A 79 9.84 -3.46 16.99
C THR A 79 9.25 -3.58 15.57
N VAL A 80 9.83 -4.48 14.76
CA VAL A 80 9.33 -4.75 13.40
C VAL A 80 7.85 -5.16 13.44
N ILE A 81 7.48 -6.03 14.40
CA ILE A 81 6.12 -6.53 14.56
C ILE A 81 5.14 -5.39 14.87
N GLU A 82 5.51 -4.45 15.75
CA GLU A 82 4.68 -3.28 16.04
C GLU A 82 4.50 -2.36 14.83
N LYS A 83 5.55 -2.20 14.02
CA LYS A 83 5.49 -1.38 12.80
C LYS A 83 4.62 -2.01 11.71
N GLU A 84 4.72 -3.33 11.52
CA GLU A 84 3.84 -4.08 10.61
C GLU A 84 2.38 -4.06 11.11
N ALA A 85 2.14 -4.24 12.40
CA ALA A 85 0.80 -4.16 12.97
C ALA A 85 0.21 -2.75 12.84
N PHE A 86 1.04 -1.71 12.98
CA PHE A 86 0.61 -0.32 12.83
C PHE A 86 0.06 -0.03 11.44
N SER A 87 0.70 -0.51 10.36
CA SER A 87 0.23 -0.25 9.00
C SER A 87 -1.12 -0.92 8.71
N ILE A 88 -1.37 -2.11 9.27
CA ILE A 88 -2.68 -2.78 9.23
C ILE A 88 -3.73 -1.96 9.97
N ALA A 89 -3.43 -1.52 11.19
CA ALA A 89 -4.37 -0.72 11.99
C ALA A 89 -4.71 0.62 11.32
N VAL A 90 -3.71 1.30 10.72
CA VAL A 90 -3.93 2.55 9.97
C VAL A 90 -4.78 2.32 8.73
N ALA A 91 -4.63 1.19 8.05
CA ALA A 91 -5.49 0.85 6.92
C ALA A 91 -6.96 0.74 7.37
N CYS A 92 -7.23 0.03 8.47
CA CYS A 92 -8.58 -0.10 9.01
C CYS A 92 -9.16 1.24 9.50
N ASP A 93 -8.35 2.13 10.09
CA ASP A 93 -8.83 3.43 10.58
C ASP A 93 -9.17 4.42 9.46
N LYS A 94 -8.39 4.41 8.37
CA LYS A 94 -8.50 5.41 7.29
C LYS A 94 -9.35 4.97 6.11
N LEU A 95 -9.58 3.67 5.94
CA LEU A 95 -10.19 3.08 4.75
C LEU A 95 -11.55 2.41 5.05
N ASP A 96 -12.01 2.45 6.30
CA ASP A 96 -13.41 2.19 6.68
C ASP A 96 -14.35 3.34 6.27
#